data_AF-A0AAN8G0Z9-F1
#
_entry.id   AF-A0AAN8G0Z9-F1
#
_cell.length_a   1.000
_cell.length_b   1.000
_cell.length_c   1.000
_cell.angle_alpha   90.00
_cell.angle_beta   90.00
_cell.angle_gamma   90.00
#
_symmetry.space_group_name_H-M   'P 1'
#
loop_
_entity.id
_entity.type
_entity.pdbx_description
1 polymer ?
#
loop_
_entity_poly.entity_id
_entity_poly.type
_entity_poly.pdbx_seq_one_letter_code
_entity_poly.pdbx_strand_id
1 'polypeptide(L)'
;FPKAGSAYTYAYVGVGELWAFVIGWNIVLEHMLGAAAVARSWSGYLDSLLGNVISNTTIERVGRIESSSLFGDYPDVVAFLLIVVVAVFVALGSKVSTNFNSVFTIVNMAVIVLVVGYGITFADFSLWSGTNEKGVSK
;
A
#
# COMPACT_ATOMS: atom_id res chain seq x y z
N PHE A 1 -13.39 1.36 -32.17
CA PHE A 1 -12.04 1.22 -31.57
C PHE A 1 -12.15 0.90 -30.07
N PRO A 2 -12.22 -0.38 -29.67
CA PRO A 2 -11.82 -0.77 -28.32
C PRO A 2 -10.71 -1.80 -28.45
N LYS A 3 -9.48 -1.32 -28.71
CA LYS A 3 -8.31 -2.11 -28.32
C LYS A 3 -7.88 -1.57 -26.98
N ALA A 4 -7.54 -2.46 -26.06
CA ALA A 4 -6.95 -2.15 -24.76
C ALA A 4 -5.59 -1.47 -24.96
N GLY A 5 -5.61 -0.22 -25.43
CA GLY A 5 -4.46 0.66 -25.46
C GLY A 5 -4.38 1.29 -24.10
N SER A 6 -3.35 0.95 -23.33
CA SER A 6 -3.00 1.67 -22.10
C SER A 6 -2.83 3.17 -22.40
N ALA A 7 -2.77 4.01 -21.36
CA ALA A 7 -2.53 5.47 -21.48
C ALA A 7 -1.37 5.83 -22.43
N TYR A 8 -0.38 4.95 -22.57
CA TYR A 8 0.69 5.03 -23.58
C TYR A 8 0.17 5.11 -25.03
N THR A 9 -0.78 4.26 -25.42
CA THR A 9 -1.36 4.24 -26.77
C THR A 9 -2.17 5.50 -27.06
N TYR A 10 -2.86 6.04 -26.06
CA TYR A 10 -3.58 7.30 -26.19
C TYR A 10 -2.64 8.50 -26.30
N ALA A 11 -1.55 8.52 -25.52
CA ALA A 11 -0.52 9.56 -25.60
C ALA A 11 0.25 9.53 -26.94
N TYR A 12 0.54 8.33 -27.46
CA TYR A 12 1.22 8.16 -28.75
C TYR A 12 0.39 8.73 -29.90
N VAL A 13 -0.92 8.46 -29.91
CA VAL A 13 -1.83 8.92 -30.96
C VAL A 13 -2.14 10.43 -30.82
N GLY A 14 -2.17 10.97 -29.61
CA GLY A 14 -2.57 12.36 -29.37
C GLY A 14 -1.43 13.39 -29.34
N VAL A 15 -0.26 13.04 -28.79
CA VAL A 15 0.78 14.02 -28.40
C VAL A 15 2.15 13.71 -29.02
N GLY A 16 2.38 12.47 -29.42
CA GLY A 16 3.60 12.02 -30.09
C GLY A 16 4.49 11.11 -29.25
N GLU A 17 5.50 10.54 -29.90
CA GLU A 17 6.32 9.43 -29.39
C GLU A 17 7.12 9.78 -28.12
N LEU A 18 7.70 10.99 -28.05
CA LEU A 18 8.50 11.42 -26.89
C LEU A 18 7.65 11.47 -25.61
N TRP A 19 6.44 12.04 -25.69
CA TRP A 19 5.53 12.15 -24.55
C TRP A 19 4.95 10.80 -24.14
N ALA A 20 4.63 9.95 -25.11
CA ALA A 20 4.22 8.58 -24.83
C ALA A 20 5.33 7.81 -24.10
N PHE A 21 6.60 7.95 -24.52
CA PHE A 21 7.74 7.32 -23.86
C PHE A 21 7.90 7.75 -22.40
N VAL A 22 7.81 9.05 -22.11
CA VAL A 22 7.89 9.58 -20.73
C VAL A 22 6.75 9.05 -19.86
N ILE A 23 5.52 9.04 -20.38
CA ILE A 23 4.35 8.51 -19.66
C ILE A 23 4.50 7.01 -19.40
N GLY A 24 5.03 6.26 -20.37
CA GLY A 24 5.31 4.84 -20.21
C GLY A 24 6.24 4.56 -19.01
N TRP A 25 7.35 5.30 -18.92
CA TRP A 25 8.25 5.19 -17.78
C TRP A 25 7.63 5.65 -16.46
N ASN A 26 6.83 6.71 -16.47
CA ASN A 26 6.12 7.17 -15.27
C ASN A 26 5.20 6.07 -14.71
N ILE A 27 4.41 5.41 -15.57
CA ILE A 27 3.50 4.35 -15.15
C ILE A 27 4.27 3.20 -14.50
N VAL A 28 5.40 2.78 -15.07
CA VAL A 28 6.23 1.71 -14.48
C VAL A 28 6.74 2.13 -13.09
N LEU A 29 7.27 3.35 -12.96
CA LEU A 29 7.77 3.87 -11.68
C LEU A 29 6.66 3.98 -10.64
N GLU A 30 5.48 4.46 -11.03
CA GLU A 30 4.32 4.59 -10.16
C GLU A 30 3.87 3.23 -9.61
N HIS A 31 3.82 2.20 -10.47
CA HIS A 31 3.49 0.84 -10.04
C HIS A 31 4.56 0.25 -9.10
N MET A 32 5.84 0.51 -9.37
CA MET A 32 6.94 0.08 -8.49
C MET A 32 6.86 0.74 -7.12
N LEU A 33 6.65 2.05 -7.07
CA LEU A 33 6.52 2.81 -5.82
C LEU A 33 5.27 2.37 -5.04
N GLY A 34 4.14 2.17 -5.73
CA GLY A 34 2.91 1.67 -5.12
C GLY A 34 3.09 0.29 -4.50
N ALA A 35 3.72 -0.65 -5.22
CA ALA A 35 4.02 -1.98 -4.71
C ALA A 35 4.93 -1.94 -3.47
N ALA A 36 5.97 -1.09 -3.49
CA ALA A 36 6.86 -0.90 -2.36
C ALA A 36 6.14 -0.31 -1.12
N ALA A 37 5.29 0.70 -1.33
CA ALA A 37 4.51 1.32 -0.26
C ALA A 37 3.54 0.32 0.39
N VAL A 38 2.82 -0.47 -0.42
CA VAL A 38 1.90 -1.50 0.08
C VAL A 38 2.65 -2.54 0.90
N ALA A 39 3.79 -3.05 0.41
CA ALA A 39 4.59 -4.02 1.16
C ALA A 39 5.10 -3.45 2.50
N ARG A 40 5.51 -2.17 2.54
CA ARG A 40 5.90 -1.48 3.77
C ARG A 40 4.74 -1.39 4.77
N SER A 41 3.53 -1.05 4.31
CA SER A 41 2.34 -1.02 5.16
C SER A 41 2.03 -2.40 5.74
N TRP A 42 2.10 -3.46 4.92
CA TRP A 42 1.89 -4.83 5.39
C TRP A 42 2.92 -5.27 6.42
N SER A 43 4.19 -4.95 6.20
CA SER A 43 5.25 -5.22 7.18
C SER A 43 4.96 -4.54 8.51
N GLY A 44 4.55 -3.26 8.48
CA GLY A 44 4.15 -2.52 9.69
C GLY A 44 2.93 -3.11 10.41
N TYR A 45 1.91 -3.57 9.68
CA TYR A 45 0.75 -4.25 10.27
C TYR A 45 1.16 -5.58 10.91
N LEU A 46 1.96 -6.39 10.23
CA LEU A 46 2.45 -7.66 10.77
C LEU A 46 3.30 -7.44 12.02
N ASP A 47 4.18 -6.44 12.01
CA ASP A 47 4.99 -6.09 13.18
C ASP A 47 4.11 -5.63 14.36
N SER A 48 3.11 -4.77 14.11
CA SER A 48 2.17 -4.33 15.13
C SER A 48 1.34 -5.48 15.72
N LEU A 49 0.89 -6.44 14.90
CA LEU A 49 0.17 -7.63 15.35
C LEU A 49 1.05 -8.57 16.18
N LEU A 50 2.35 -8.62 15.91
CA LEU A 50 3.33 -9.41 16.64
C LEU A 50 3.91 -8.66 17.86
N GLY A 51 3.41 -7.47 18.18
CA GLY A 51 3.87 -6.69 19.33
C GLY A 51 5.24 -6.05 19.15
N ASN A 52 5.56 -5.60 17.93
CA ASN A 52 6.83 -4.95 17.55
C ASN A 52 8.08 -5.83 17.71
N VAL A 53 7.92 -7.16 17.72
CA VAL A 53 9.04 -8.09 17.87
C VAL A 53 9.96 -8.06 16.65
N ILE A 54 9.42 -7.82 15.45
CA ILE A 54 10.21 -7.80 14.21
C ILE A 54 11.03 -6.51 14.14
N SER A 55 10.43 -5.36 14.43
CA SER A 55 11.17 -4.09 14.51
C SER A 55 12.20 -4.10 15.63
N ASN A 56 11.86 -4.60 16.83
CA ASN A 56 12.80 -4.65 17.94
C ASN A 56 13.99 -5.59 17.64
N THR A 57 13.74 -6.77 17.06
CA THR A 57 14.82 -7.70 16.65
C THR A 57 15.67 -7.12 15.52
N THR A 58 15.07 -6.38 14.58
CA THR A 58 15.79 -5.76 13.46
C THR A 58 16.65 -4.59 13.93
N ILE A 59 16.13 -3.75 14.83
CA ILE A 59 16.85 -2.64 15.45
C ILE A 59 18.00 -3.16 16.33
N GLU A 60 17.80 -4.25 17.08
CA GLU A 60 18.83 -4.88 17.90
C GLU A 60 19.98 -5.48 17.08
N ARG A 61 19.70 -6.04 15.89
CA ARG A 61 20.73 -6.70 15.05
C ARG A 61 21.41 -5.79 14.03
N VAL A 62 20.69 -4.81 13.49
CA VAL A 62 21.16 -3.96 12.38
C VAL A 62 21.54 -2.56 12.85
N GLY A 63 21.10 -2.17 14.05
CA GLY A 63 21.27 -0.81 14.58
C GLY A 63 20.26 0.17 13.96
N ARG A 64 19.96 1.25 14.68
CA ARG A 64 19.14 2.34 14.15
C ARG A 64 19.98 3.12 13.14
N ILE A 65 19.48 3.25 11.92
CA ILE A 65 20.06 4.20 10.96
C ILE A 65 19.61 5.60 11.43
N GLU A 66 20.54 6.54 11.55
CA GLU A 66 20.23 7.92 11.95
C GLU A 66 19.05 8.43 11.10
N SER A 67 17.97 8.75 11.80
CA SER A 67 16.70 9.18 11.24
C SER A 67 16.84 10.58 10.65
N SER A 68 17.38 10.66 9.44
CA SER A 68 17.07 11.76 8.55
C SER A 68 15.64 11.54 8.03
N SER A 69 14.83 12.59 7.96
CA SER A 69 13.38 12.52 7.69
C SER A 69 12.98 11.80 6.39
N LEU A 70 13.96 11.45 5.55
CA LEU A 70 13.80 10.76 4.27
C LEU A 70 14.08 9.25 4.35
N PHE A 71 14.80 8.77 5.36
CA PHE A 71 15.16 7.36 5.50
C PHE A 71 14.49 6.72 6.73
N GLY A 72 14.04 5.48 6.58
CA GLY A 72 13.43 4.73 7.68
C GLY A 72 14.45 4.34 8.75
N ASP A 73 13.99 4.26 10.00
CA ASP A 73 14.81 3.92 11.19
C ASP A 73 15.61 2.60 11.05
N TYR A 74 15.14 1.68 10.22
CA TYR A 74 15.80 0.41 9.91
C TYR A 74 15.41 -0.09 8.51
N PRO A 75 16.28 -0.87 7.85
CA PRO A 75 15.94 -1.52 6.58
C PRO A 75 14.92 -2.65 6.81
N ASP A 76 13.82 -2.62 6.06
CA ASP A 76 12.70 -3.55 6.23
C ASP A 76 12.91 -4.86 5.46
N VAL A 77 13.54 -5.83 6.13
CA VAL A 77 13.79 -7.16 5.56
C VAL A 77 12.47 -7.92 5.29
N VAL A 78 11.44 -7.70 6.10
CA VAL A 78 10.15 -8.38 5.97
C VAL A 78 9.36 -7.87 4.77
N ALA A 79 9.32 -6.55 4.56
CA ALA A 79 8.73 -5.97 3.35
C ALA A 79 9.44 -6.46 2.09
N PHE A 80 10.78 -6.56 2.11
CA PHE A 80 11.55 -7.10 0.99
C PHE A 80 11.16 -8.55 0.67
N LEU A 81 11.12 -9.42 1.70
CA LEU A 81 10.73 -10.81 1.53
C LEU A 81 9.29 -10.94 1.01
N LEU A 82 8.38 -10.12 1.51
CA LEU A 82 6.98 -10.09 1.07
C LEU A 82 6.87 -9.77 -0.43
N ILE A 83 7.57 -8.73 -0.91
CA ILE A 83 7.61 -8.37 -2.33
C ILE A 83 8.14 -9.53 -3.18
N VAL A 84 9.22 -10.19 -2.75
CA VAL A 84 9.79 -11.34 -3.47
C VAL A 84 8.79 -12.49 -3.56
N VAL A 85 8.10 -12.82 -2.46
CA VAL A 85 7.08 -13.88 -2.45
C VAL A 85 5.93 -13.54 -3.40
N VAL A 86 5.43 -12.30 -3.37
CA VAL A 86 4.36 -11.85 -4.26
C VAL A 86 4.82 -11.88 -5.72
N ALA A 87 6.05 -11.44 -6.02
CA ALA A 87 6.63 -11.48 -7.36
C ALA A 87 6.73 -12.91 -7.89
N VAL A 88 7.19 -13.87 -7.07
CA VAL A 88 7.22 -15.30 -7.41
C VAL A 88 5.80 -15.82 -7.66
N PHE A 89 4.84 -15.47 -6.80
CA PHE A 89 3.45 -15.90 -6.96
C PHE A 89 2.82 -15.40 -8.27
N VAL A 90 3.08 -14.14 -8.63
CA VAL A 90 2.65 -13.57 -9.91
C VAL A 90 3.34 -14.26 -11.10
N ALA A 91 4.64 -14.58 -10.97
CA ALA A 91 5.41 -15.27 -12.02
C ALA A 91 4.95 -16.72 -12.27
N LEU A 92 4.43 -17.42 -11.25
CA LEU A 92 3.97 -18.80 -11.35
C LEU A 92 2.65 -18.97 -12.14
N GLY A 93 2.01 -17.89 -12.57
CA GLY A 93 0.93 -17.93 -13.54
C GLY A 93 -0.46 -17.89 -12.90
N SER A 94 -1.16 -16.77 -13.15
CA SER A 94 -2.47 -16.39 -12.63
C SER A 94 -3.67 -17.16 -13.24
N LYS A 95 -3.50 -18.44 -13.62
CA LYS A 95 -4.62 -19.23 -14.18
C LYS A 95 -5.70 -19.58 -13.16
N VAL A 96 -5.40 -19.52 -11.85
CA VAL A 96 -6.36 -19.71 -10.76
C VAL A 96 -6.81 -18.37 -10.15
N SER A 97 -6.66 -17.26 -10.88
CA SER A 97 -6.76 -15.91 -10.29
C SER A 97 -8.19 -15.40 -10.12
N THR A 98 -9.13 -15.70 -11.03
CA THR A 98 -10.44 -15.03 -11.00
C THR A 98 -11.25 -15.36 -9.75
N ASN A 99 -11.33 -16.63 -9.35
CA ASN A 99 -12.08 -17.02 -8.14
C ASN A 99 -11.38 -16.54 -6.86
N PHE A 100 -10.05 -16.66 -6.78
CA PHE A 100 -9.28 -16.21 -5.62
C PHE A 100 -9.36 -14.69 -5.44
N ASN A 101 -9.26 -13.93 -6.54
CA ASN A 101 -9.38 -12.48 -6.51
C ASN A 101 -10.78 -12.04 -6.10
N SER A 102 -11.83 -12.71 -6.57
CA SER A 102 -13.20 -12.44 -6.15
C SER A 102 -13.42 -12.71 -4.66
N VAL A 103 -12.91 -13.82 -4.13
CA VAL A 103 -13.00 -14.11 -2.69
C VAL A 103 -12.27 -13.05 -1.86
N PHE A 104 -11.05 -12.67 -2.25
CA PHE A 104 -10.28 -11.62 -1.56
C PHE A 104 -11.03 -10.28 -1.55
N THR A 105 -11.67 -9.94 -2.67
CA THR A 105 -12.49 -8.73 -2.79
C THR A 105 -13.69 -8.77 -1.86
N ILE A 106 -14.40 -9.90 -1.78
CA ILE A 106 -15.56 -10.06 -0.88
C ILE A 106 -15.14 -9.92 0.57
N VAL A 107 -14.05 -10.57 0.98
CA VAL A 107 -13.53 -10.46 2.34
C VAL A 107 -13.17 -9.01 2.67
N ASN A 108 -12.47 -8.31 1.77
CA ASN A 108 -12.11 -6.92 1.97
C ASN A 108 -13.36 -6.02 2.12
N MET A 109 -14.37 -6.24 1.26
CA MET A 109 -15.64 -5.52 1.37
C MET A 109 -16.35 -5.78 2.71
N ALA A 110 -16.36 -7.03 3.18
CA ALA A 110 -16.95 -7.40 4.47
C ALA A 110 -16.24 -6.71 5.64
N VAL A 111 -14.91 -6.67 5.63
CA VAL A 111 -14.12 -5.96 6.65
C VAL A 111 -14.49 -4.48 6.68
N ILE A 112 -14.56 -3.83 5.51
CA ILE A 112 -14.94 -2.40 5.42
C ILE A 112 -16.34 -2.18 6.02
N VAL A 113 -17.31 -3.02 5.67
CA VAL A 113 -18.68 -2.90 6.19
C VAL A 113 -18.73 -3.08 7.70
N LEU A 114 -17.98 -4.04 8.25
CA LEU A 114 -17.91 -4.25 9.70
C LEU A 114 -17.27 -3.06 10.42
N VAL A 115 -16.16 -2.55 9.90
CA VAL A 115 -15.46 -1.39 10.48
C VAL A 115 -16.35 -0.14 10.44
N VAL A 116 -17.03 0.11 9.33
CA VAL A 116 -17.96 1.26 9.21
C VAL A 116 -19.18 1.06 10.12
N GLY A 117 -19.78 -0.13 10.13
CA GLY A 117 -20.95 -0.43 10.93
C GLY A 117 -20.69 -0.30 12.43
N TYR A 118 -19.58 -0.85 12.92
CA TYR A 118 -19.18 -0.71 14.32
C TYR A 118 -18.61 0.70 14.62
N GLY A 119 -17.93 1.33 13.66
CA GLY A 119 -17.39 2.68 13.82
C GLY A 119 -18.48 3.73 14.07
N ILE A 120 -19.66 3.58 13.47
CA ILE A 120 -20.79 4.50 13.69
C ILE A 120 -21.26 4.50 15.15
N THR A 121 -21.17 3.37 15.87
CA THR A 121 -21.60 3.34 17.28
C THR A 121 -20.64 4.09 18.21
N PHE A 122 -19.40 4.32 17.79
CA PHE A 122 -18.39 5.11 18.50
C PHE A 122 -18.19 6.51 17.88
N ALA A 123 -19.03 6.90 16.92
CA ALA A 123 -18.89 8.17 16.23
C ALA A 123 -19.47 9.32 17.06
N ASP A 124 -18.60 10.06 17.75
CA ASP A 124 -18.96 11.30 18.43
C ASP A 124 -18.84 12.49 17.47
N PHE A 125 -19.98 13.05 17.05
CA PHE A 125 -20.03 14.22 16.16
C PHE A 125 -19.41 15.49 16.77
N SER A 126 -19.18 15.51 18.09
CA SER A 126 -18.54 16.63 18.77
C SER A 126 -17.07 16.77 18.35
N LEU A 127 -16.36 15.65 18.10
CA LEU A 127 -14.97 15.60 17.62
C LEU A 127 -14.78 16.26 16.24
N TRP A 128 -15.85 16.42 15.45
CA TRP A 128 -15.80 17.07 14.14
C TRP A 128 -15.83 18.60 14.23
N SER A 129 -16.26 19.17 15.37
CA SER A 129 -16.38 20.63 15.56
C SER A 129 -15.05 21.33 15.95
N GLY A 130 -13.97 20.55 16.03
CA GLY A 130 -12.62 21.02 16.33
C GLY A 130 -12.31 21.04 17.82
N THR A 131 -11.07 20.71 18.16
CA THR A 131 -10.56 20.67 19.53
C THR A 131 -10.18 22.07 20.01
N ASN A 132 -10.55 22.46 21.23
CA ASN A 132 -10.00 23.66 21.86
C ASN A 132 -8.52 23.45 22.24
N GLU A 133 -7.78 24.53 22.56
CA GLU A 133 -6.35 24.49 22.94
C GLU A 133 -6.01 23.54 24.12
N LYS A 134 -7.02 23.02 24.83
CA LYS A 134 -6.89 22.09 25.96
C LYS A 134 -7.20 20.62 25.61
N GLY A 135 -7.39 20.26 24.34
CA GLY A 135 -7.63 18.86 23.95
C GLY A 135 -9.06 18.35 24.16
N VAL A 136 -10.01 19.22 24.50
CA VAL A 136 -11.42 18.87 24.72
C VAL A 136 -12.26 19.33 23.53
N SER A 137 -13.17 18.47 23.09
CA SER A 137 -14.21 18.78 22.09
C SER A 137 -14.99 20.03 22.51
N LYS A 138 -15.31 20.93 21.56
CA LYS A 138 -16.29 21.98 21.78
C LYS A 138 -17.67 21.42 22.08
#